data_AF-L2GD54-F1
#
_entry.id   AF-L2GD54-F1
#
_cell.length_a   1.000
_cell.length_b   1.000
_cell.length_c   1.000
_cell.angle_alpha   90.00
_cell.angle_beta   90.00
_cell.angle_gamma   90.00
#
_symmetry.space_group_name_H-M   'P 1'
#
loop_
_entity.id
_entity.type
_entity.pdbx_description
1 polymer ?
#
loop_
_entity_poly.entity_id
_entity_poly.type
_entity_poly.pdbx_seq_one_letter_code
_entity_poly.pdbx_strand_id
1 'polypeptide(L)'
;MHVTKVNAAAFVLLGASTLTQAAGNQTNFVQTIQDEALGALKKAEPNAVRNRNSTCTLETAGVRRNWDDLDADQRKEYISAVKCLLSSPSRTDPALNTGARVRYDDFAAQHINQTMSVHVTGNFLTWHRHYVWSYEQALRNECGYSGYLPYWNWFSHQDDLRKSPVFDGSETSMGSDGLFVPHNGSIGSAGLHIPSGLGGGCIATGPFANLSANLGPVQPQQDGIVGVGTADKLRYNPHCVKRDLSSWLATRIYTEDAFLNATVRDTASDIASFQSEIDSQSAGLPGIHAGGHQTISGSNSDLYSGVVDPAFYLHHTMVDRMYWLWQALHYSQAKTISGTITFGNSPPSRNATLEDIIELPFLGVKPATLGSLLDTLDGPYCYIYA
;
A
#
# COMPACT_ATOMS: atom_id res chain seq x y z
N MET A 1 52.18 -47.71 -48.61
CA MET A 1 52.25 -48.29 -47.25
C MET A 1 52.41 -47.15 -46.25
N HIS A 2 51.44 -47.01 -45.35
CA HIS A 2 51.43 -46.29 -44.05
C HIS A 2 51.88 -44.81 -43.98
N VAL A 3 50.99 -43.83 -43.78
CA VAL A 3 50.26 -43.45 -42.52
C VAL A 3 51.27 -42.93 -41.47
N THR A 4 51.36 -41.62 -41.16
CA THR A 4 50.48 -40.92 -40.19
C THR A 4 50.84 -39.42 -40.05
N LYS A 5 49.81 -38.63 -39.64
CA LYS A 5 49.83 -37.44 -38.74
C LYS A 5 50.22 -36.06 -39.33
N VAL A 6 49.54 -34.92 -39.11
CA VAL A 6 48.56 -34.46 -38.09
C VAL A 6 47.60 -33.42 -38.71
N ASN A 7 46.34 -33.40 -38.26
CA ASN A 7 45.30 -32.41 -38.56
C ASN A 7 45.61 -31.01 -38.01
N ALA A 8 45.36 -29.97 -38.81
CA ALA A 8 45.09 -28.62 -38.33
C ALA A 8 43.80 -28.11 -39.00
N ALA A 9 42.67 -28.29 -38.33
CA ALA A 9 41.40 -27.69 -38.72
C ALA A 9 41.30 -26.30 -38.10
N ALA A 10 41.04 -25.30 -38.95
CA ALA A 10 40.78 -23.93 -38.57
C ALA A 10 39.46 -23.85 -37.79
N PHE A 11 39.51 -23.38 -36.54
CA PHE A 11 38.32 -23.00 -35.79
C PHE A 11 37.90 -21.59 -36.21
N VAL A 12 36.80 -21.51 -36.94
CA VAL A 12 36.03 -20.27 -37.14
C VAL A 12 35.28 -20.00 -35.82
N LEU A 13 35.64 -18.92 -35.13
CA LEU A 13 34.88 -18.36 -34.02
C LEU A 13 33.56 -17.78 -34.56
N LEU A 14 32.50 -18.59 -34.55
CA LEU A 14 31.13 -18.10 -34.63
C LEU A 14 30.76 -17.58 -33.23
N GLY A 15 30.52 -16.28 -33.15
CA GLY A 15 30.09 -15.60 -31.94
C GLY A 15 28.85 -16.27 -31.35
N ALA A 16 28.97 -16.73 -30.11
CA ALA A 16 27.82 -17.11 -29.32
C ALA A 16 27.03 -15.84 -29.01
N SER A 17 25.92 -15.64 -29.71
CA SER A 17 24.84 -14.79 -29.24
C SER A 17 24.35 -15.41 -27.94
N THR A 18 24.80 -14.84 -26.82
CA THR A 18 24.20 -15.09 -25.51
C THR A 18 22.75 -14.67 -25.61
N LEU A 19 21.85 -15.65 -25.68
CA LEU A 19 20.45 -15.48 -25.38
C LEU A 19 20.38 -14.85 -23.99
N THR A 20 20.13 -13.54 -23.95
CA THR A 20 19.59 -12.87 -22.77
C THR A 20 18.30 -13.59 -22.44
N GLN A 21 18.37 -14.49 -21.46
CA GLN A 21 17.19 -15.06 -20.85
C GLN A 21 16.50 -13.90 -20.14
N ALA A 22 15.51 -13.33 -20.83
CA ALA A 22 14.64 -12.31 -20.26
C ALA A 22 14.04 -12.87 -18.97
N ALA A 23 14.19 -12.12 -17.88
CA ALA A 23 13.38 -12.27 -16.69
C ALA A 23 11.93 -11.91 -17.06
N GLY A 24 11.24 -12.83 -17.72
CA GLY A 24 9.90 -12.60 -18.27
C GLY A 24 9.06 -13.85 -18.05
N ASN A 25 8.39 -13.93 -16.91
CA ASN A 25 7.12 -14.67 -16.83
C ASN A 25 6.28 -14.47 -15.55
N GLN A 26 6.75 -13.78 -14.51
CA GLN A 26 5.98 -13.65 -13.26
C GLN A 26 5.11 -12.38 -13.13
N THR A 27 5.28 -11.37 -13.99
CA THR A 27 4.50 -10.12 -13.97
C THR A 27 3.40 -10.04 -15.04
N ASN A 28 3.25 -11.06 -15.88
CA ASN A 28 2.34 -11.04 -17.02
C ASN A 28 0.86 -10.93 -16.58
N PHE A 29 0.47 -11.63 -15.51
CA PHE A 29 -0.93 -11.64 -15.06
C PHE A 29 -1.39 -10.28 -14.51
N VAL A 30 -0.54 -9.57 -13.74
CA VAL A 30 -0.88 -8.23 -13.20
C VAL A 30 -1.10 -7.24 -14.34
N GLN A 31 -0.21 -7.26 -15.34
CA GLN A 31 -0.33 -6.36 -16.50
C GLN A 31 -1.56 -6.72 -17.35
N THR A 32 -1.83 -8.01 -17.54
CA THR A 32 -3.01 -8.47 -18.31
C THR A 32 -4.30 -7.91 -17.70
N ILE A 33 -4.50 -8.07 -16.38
CA ILE A 33 -5.69 -7.55 -15.70
C ILE A 33 -5.74 -6.01 -15.70
N GLN A 34 -4.58 -5.35 -15.58
CA GLN A 34 -4.47 -3.89 -15.72
C GLN A 34 -4.95 -3.41 -17.10
N ASP A 35 -4.51 -4.08 -18.17
CA ASP A 35 -4.89 -3.74 -19.54
C ASP A 35 -6.39 -3.99 -19.80
N GLU A 36 -6.94 -5.08 -19.27
CA GLU A 36 -8.38 -5.38 -19.30
C GLU A 36 -9.20 -4.31 -18.58
N ALA A 37 -8.79 -3.91 -17.37
CA ALA A 37 -9.43 -2.85 -16.59
C ALA A 37 -9.41 -1.50 -17.34
N LEU A 38 -8.26 -1.13 -17.91
CA LEU A 38 -8.14 0.07 -18.77
C LEU A 38 -9.04 -0.01 -20.00
N GLY A 39 -9.13 -1.18 -20.64
CA GLY A 39 -10.04 -1.42 -21.76
C GLY A 39 -11.51 -1.24 -21.36
N ALA A 40 -11.91 -1.78 -20.21
CA ALA A 40 -13.26 -1.65 -19.66
C ALA A 40 -13.60 -0.18 -19.35
N LEU A 41 -12.69 0.56 -18.72
CA LEU A 41 -12.87 2.00 -18.45
C LEU A 41 -13.01 2.81 -19.72
N LYS A 42 -12.13 2.61 -20.71
CA LYS A 42 -12.22 3.29 -22.01
C LYS A 42 -13.57 3.05 -22.70
N LYS A 43 -14.12 1.84 -22.59
CA LYS A 43 -15.44 1.51 -23.12
C LYS A 43 -16.58 2.21 -22.36
N ALA A 44 -16.45 2.37 -21.05
CA ALA A 44 -17.45 3.05 -20.21
C ALA A 44 -17.39 4.59 -20.29
N GLU A 45 -16.21 5.15 -20.60
CA GLU A 45 -15.90 6.58 -20.54
C GLU A 45 -16.93 7.50 -21.21
N PRO A 46 -17.42 7.23 -22.44
CA PRO A 46 -18.34 8.15 -23.13
C PRO A 46 -19.66 8.38 -22.38
N ASN A 47 -20.10 7.39 -21.60
CA ASN A 47 -21.29 7.48 -20.76
C ASN A 47 -20.94 7.96 -19.35
N ALA A 48 -19.81 7.52 -18.80
CA ALA A 48 -19.36 7.90 -17.47
C ALA A 48 -19.16 9.42 -17.38
N VAL A 49 -18.40 10.01 -18.30
CA VAL A 49 -18.07 11.45 -18.31
C VAL A 49 -19.30 12.36 -18.35
N ARG A 50 -20.41 11.92 -18.96
CA ARG A 50 -21.67 12.68 -19.02
C ARG A 50 -22.41 12.71 -17.68
N ASN A 51 -22.14 11.75 -16.80
CA ASN A 51 -22.80 11.57 -15.51
C ASN A 51 -21.93 11.96 -14.32
N ARG A 52 -20.65 12.31 -14.55
CA ARG A 52 -19.75 12.80 -13.50
C ARG A 52 -20.07 14.24 -13.14
N ASN A 53 -19.79 14.59 -11.89
CA ASN A 53 -19.81 15.97 -11.42
C ASN A 53 -18.39 16.58 -11.42
N SER A 54 -17.60 16.26 -12.44
CA SER A 54 -16.20 16.64 -12.59
C SER A 54 -15.85 16.82 -14.07
N THR A 55 -14.83 17.64 -14.35
CA THR A 55 -14.26 17.79 -15.70
C THR A 55 -13.18 16.75 -16.02
N CYS A 56 -12.90 15.83 -15.09
CA CYS A 56 -11.87 14.82 -15.25
C CYS A 56 -12.23 13.78 -16.31
N THR A 57 -11.24 13.41 -17.11
CA THR A 57 -11.31 12.36 -18.13
C THR A 57 -10.14 11.41 -18.00
N LEU A 58 -10.21 10.24 -18.65
CA LEU A 58 -9.08 9.31 -18.70
C LEU A 58 -7.80 9.94 -19.28
N GLU A 59 -7.92 10.90 -20.20
CA GLU A 59 -6.78 11.59 -20.84
C GLU A 59 -6.17 12.68 -19.94
N THR A 60 -6.96 13.27 -19.05
CA THR A 60 -6.53 14.39 -18.20
C THR A 60 -6.18 13.98 -16.78
N ALA A 61 -6.56 12.75 -16.39
CA ALA A 61 -6.27 12.19 -15.08
C ALA A 61 -4.77 12.08 -14.79
N GLY A 62 -4.41 12.38 -13.54
CA GLY A 62 -3.11 12.05 -12.99
C GLY A 62 -2.86 10.54 -13.00
N VAL A 63 -1.59 10.13 -13.06
CA VAL A 63 -1.24 8.71 -13.14
C VAL A 63 -0.41 8.31 -11.93
N ARG A 64 -0.97 7.44 -11.10
CA ARG A 64 -0.26 6.74 -10.02
C ARG A 64 0.43 5.51 -10.58
N ARG A 65 1.73 5.36 -10.31
CA ARG A 65 2.60 4.37 -10.95
C ARG A 65 3.27 3.45 -9.94
N ASN A 66 3.71 2.29 -10.41
CA ASN A 66 4.54 1.40 -9.60
C ASN A 66 5.84 2.11 -9.22
N TRP A 67 6.28 1.95 -7.98
CA TRP A 67 7.57 2.47 -7.52
C TRP A 67 8.73 2.00 -8.39
N ASP A 68 8.68 0.74 -8.84
CA ASP A 68 9.72 0.12 -9.67
C ASP A 68 9.86 0.80 -11.04
N ASP A 69 8.80 1.42 -11.55
CA ASP A 69 8.78 2.11 -12.85
C ASP A 69 9.16 3.59 -12.76
N LEU A 70 9.28 4.13 -11.54
CA LEU A 70 9.80 5.48 -11.32
C LEU A 70 11.32 5.51 -11.45
N ASP A 71 11.84 6.54 -12.10
CA ASP A 71 13.27 6.80 -12.11
C ASP A 71 13.79 7.32 -10.75
N ALA A 72 15.11 7.39 -10.62
CA ALA A 72 15.75 7.79 -9.37
C ALA A 72 15.39 9.22 -8.93
N ASP A 73 15.17 10.14 -9.87
CA ASP A 73 14.88 11.54 -9.55
C ASP A 73 13.43 11.69 -9.09
N GLN A 74 12.49 10.99 -9.75
CA GLN A 74 11.10 10.90 -9.33
C GLN A 74 10.94 10.30 -7.93
N ARG A 75 11.69 9.23 -7.62
CA ARG A 75 11.71 8.63 -6.29
C ARG A 75 12.25 9.61 -5.24
N LYS A 76 13.35 10.31 -5.53
CA LYS A 76 13.93 11.32 -4.64
C LYS A 76 13.02 12.52 -4.42
N GLU A 77 12.28 12.94 -5.43
CA GLU A 77 11.30 14.01 -5.31
C GLU A 77 10.20 13.62 -4.32
N TYR A 78 9.64 12.42 -4.44
CA TYR A 78 8.67 11.88 -3.48
C TYR A 78 9.26 11.82 -2.07
N ILE A 79 10.44 11.21 -1.91
CA ILE A 79 11.14 11.09 -0.61
C ILE A 79 11.36 12.47 0.03
N SER A 80 11.74 13.47 -0.77
CA SER A 80 11.96 14.84 -0.29
C SER A 80 10.66 15.47 0.22
N ALA A 81 9.54 15.25 -0.47
CA ALA A 81 8.24 15.72 -0.02
C ALA A 81 7.78 15.02 1.28
N VAL A 82 8.02 13.71 1.44
CA VAL A 82 7.75 13.01 2.71
C VAL A 82 8.60 13.59 3.85
N LYS A 83 9.90 13.84 3.61
CA LYS A 83 10.80 14.49 4.59
C LYS A 83 10.35 15.91 4.94
N CYS A 84 9.74 16.64 4.01
CA CYS A 84 9.13 17.92 4.29
C CYS A 84 7.94 17.79 5.26
N LEU A 85 7.05 16.81 5.10
CA LEU A 85 5.98 16.56 6.09
C LEU A 85 6.52 16.11 7.45
N LEU A 86 7.64 15.37 7.47
CA LEU A 86 8.34 14.94 8.69
C LEU A 86 9.10 16.06 9.42
N SER A 87 9.22 17.24 8.81
CA SER A 87 9.92 18.40 9.41
C SER A 87 9.01 19.61 9.56
N SER A 88 7.87 19.65 8.86
CA SER A 88 6.87 20.69 8.98
C SER A 88 6.10 20.55 10.29
N PRO A 89 5.71 21.65 10.96
CA PRO A 89 4.98 21.58 12.22
C PRO A 89 3.59 20.97 12.05
N SER A 90 3.18 20.16 13.02
CA SER A 90 1.80 19.64 13.13
C SER A 90 0.78 20.79 13.11
N ARG A 91 -0.38 20.55 12.48
CA ARG A 91 -1.55 21.46 12.51
C ARG A 91 -2.69 20.92 13.35
N THR A 92 -2.58 19.71 13.90
CA THR A 92 -3.60 19.19 14.82
C THR A 92 -3.64 20.06 16.07
N ASP A 93 -4.84 20.35 16.56
CA ASP A 93 -5.01 21.01 17.85
C ASP A 93 -4.33 20.17 18.96
N PRO A 94 -3.35 20.72 19.70
CA PRO A 94 -2.68 20.02 20.79
C PRO A 94 -3.63 19.50 21.88
N ALA A 95 -4.83 20.09 22.01
CA ALA A 95 -5.86 19.62 22.92
C ALA A 95 -6.52 18.31 22.46
N LEU A 96 -6.54 18.05 21.15
CA LEU A 96 -7.08 16.82 20.56
C LEU A 96 -6.01 15.72 20.42
N ASN A 97 -4.73 16.12 20.32
CA ASN A 97 -3.61 15.19 20.21
C ASN A 97 -2.35 15.76 20.89
N THR A 98 -2.00 15.18 22.04
CA THR A 98 -0.83 15.60 22.81
C THR A 98 0.50 15.11 22.24
N GLY A 99 0.49 14.13 21.33
CA GLY A 99 1.68 13.47 20.80
C GLY A 99 2.17 13.98 19.44
N ALA A 100 1.32 14.57 18.61
CA ALA A 100 1.75 15.09 17.32
C ALA A 100 2.75 16.25 17.46
N ARG A 101 3.79 16.26 16.64
CA ARG A 101 4.81 17.32 16.55
C ARG A 101 4.97 17.82 15.13
N VAL A 102 4.90 16.92 14.15
CA VAL A 102 5.12 17.23 12.73
C VAL A 102 3.88 16.94 11.89
N ARG A 103 3.77 17.49 10.67
CA ARG A 103 2.61 17.28 9.78
C ARG A 103 2.35 15.80 9.52
N TYR A 104 3.40 15.00 9.38
CA TYR A 104 3.27 13.56 9.23
C TYR A 104 2.57 12.89 10.43
N ASP A 105 2.72 13.43 11.65
CA ASP A 105 2.02 12.92 12.83
C ASP A 105 0.51 13.20 12.79
N ASP A 106 0.07 14.24 12.07
CA ASP A 106 -1.37 14.55 11.93
C ASP A 106 -2.09 13.43 11.17
N PHE A 107 -1.42 12.91 10.13
CA PHE A 107 -1.84 11.72 9.41
C PHE A 107 -1.81 10.50 10.33
N ALA A 108 -0.70 10.27 11.04
CA ALA A 108 -0.62 9.13 11.95
C ALA A 108 -1.73 9.15 13.01
N ALA A 109 -1.99 10.31 13.60
CA ALA A 109 -3.05 10.51 14.56
C ALA A 109 -4.44 10.27 13.97
N GLN A 110 -4.67 10.71 12.73
CA GLN A 110 -5.96 10.58 12.05
C GLN A 110 -6.33 9.10 11.93
N HIS A 111 -5.37 8.30 11.45
CA HIS A 111 -5.53 6.87 11.33
C HIS A 111 -5.70 6.18 12.69
N ILE A 112 -4.80 6.44 13.66
CA ILE A 112 -4.86 5.85 15.01
C ILE A 112 -6.20 6.16 15.70
N ASN A 113 -6.73 7.37 15.51
CA ASN A 113 -7.96 7.78 16.16
C ASN A 113 -9.18 7.03 15.63
N GLN A 114 -9.24 6.82 14.30
CA GLN A 114 -10.38 6.24 13.61
C GLN A 114 -10.25 4.75 13.28
N THR A 115 -9.15 4.08 13.65
CA THR A 115 -8.86 2.67 13.32
C THR A 115 -10.08 1.74 13.44
N MET A 116 -10.84 1.82 14.55
CA MET A 116 -11.98 0.94 14.85
C MET A 116 -13.27 1.25 14.09
N SER A 117 -13.29 2.32 13.29
CA SER A 117 -14.43 2.71 12.45
C SER A 117 -14.08 2.75 10.96
N VAL A 118 -12.87 2.33 10.58
CA VAL A 118 -12.38 2.39 9.18
C VAL A 118 -11.74 1.11 8.69
N HIS A 119 -11.70 0.04 9.50
CA HIS A 119 -11.21 -1.29 9.11
C HIS A 119 -12.28 -2.34 9.34
N VAL A 120 -12.43 -3.29 8.39
CA VAL A 120 -13.50 -4.31 8.42
C VAL A 120 -14.87 -3.65 8.57
N THR A 121 -15.07 -2.56 7.83
CA THR A 121 -16.25 -1.68 7.83
C THR A 121 -16.64 -1.32 6.40
N GLY A 122 -17.88 -0.86 6.20
CA GLY A 122 -18.36 -0.54 4.86
C GLY A 122 -17.76 0.71 4.21
N ASN A 123 -17.01 1.50 4.96
CA ASN A 123 -16.26 2.64 4.46
C ASN A 123 -14.76 2.35 4.28
N PHE A 124 -14.25 1.15 4.58
CA PHE A 124 -12.80 0.86 4.61
C PHE A 124 -12.06 1.31 3.35
N LEU A 125 -12.48 0.85 2.18
CA LEU A 125 -11.83 1.17 0.91
C LEU A 125 -11.91 2.66 0.58
N THR A 126 -13.10 3.24 0.75
CA THR A 126 -13.37 4.65 0.42
C THR A 126 -12.65 5.62 1.37
N TRP A 127 -12.59 5.28 2.66
CA TRP A 127 -11.87 6.06 3.66
C TRP A 127 -10.37 6.04 3.37
N HIS A 128 -9.79 4.87 3.10
CA HIS A 128 -8.36 4.76 2.79
C HIS A 128 -8.01 5.45 1.46
N ARG A 129 -8.86 5.34 0.43
CA ARG A 129 -8.75 6.12 -0.81
C ARG A 129 -8.68 7.62 -0.53
N HIS A 130 -9.62 8.13 0.27
CA HIS A 130 -9.66 9.56 0.61
C HIS A 130 -8.48 9.99 1.47
N TYR A 131 -8.04 9.11 2.38
CA TYR A 131 -6.90 9.32 3.26
C TYR A 131 -5.59 9.44 2.48
N VAL A 132 -5.28 8.49 1.57
CA VAL A 132 -4.07 8.58 0.75
C VAL A 132 -4.16 9.71 -0.27
N TRP A 133 -5.34 10.01 -0.83
CA TRP A 133 -5.51 11.20 -1.66
C TRP A 133 -5.22 12.49 -0.87
N SER A 134 -5.67 12.58 0.38
CA SER A 134 -5.38 13.74 1.24
C SER A 134 -3.89 13.87 1.55
N TYR A 135 -3.19 12.74 1.73
CA TYR A 135 -1.73 12.71 1.87
C TYR A 135 -1.03 13.19 0.60
N GLU A 136 -1.49 12.75 -0.57
CA GLU A 136 -1.03 13.26 -1.87
C GLU A 136 -1.19 14.79 -1.96
N GLN A 137 -2.35 15.31 -1.57
CA GLN A 137 -2.59 16.75 -1.59
C GLN A 137 -1.66 17.50 -0.63
N ALA A 138 -1.34 16.95 0.55
CA ALA A 138 -0.37 17.55 1.45
C ALA A 138 1.04 17.56 0.84
N LEU A 139 1.49 16.44 0.24
CA LEU A 139 2.78 16.38 -0.45
C LEU A 139 2.87 17.42 -1.57
N ARG A 140 1.83 17.52 -2.41
CA ARG A 140 1.81 18.41 -3.58
C ARG A 140 1.69 19.88 -3.18
N ASN A 141 0.74 20.21 -2.30
CA ASN A 141 0.37 21.59 -2.00
C ASN A 141 1.16 22.20 -0.83
N GLU A 142 1.72 21.39 0.08
CA GLU A 142 2.51 21.87 1.22
C GLU A 142 4.02 21.67 1.00
N CYS A 143 4.41 20.64 0.24
CA CYS A 143 5.81 20.22 0.08
C CYS A 143 6.32 20.26 -1.37
N GLY A 144 5.52 20.78 -2.31
CA GLY A 144 5.95 21.02 -3.69
C GLY A 144 6.15 19.76 -4.54
N TYR A 145 5.59 18.62 -4.13
CA TYR A 145 5.64 17.40 -4.95
C TYR A 145 4.86 17.60 -6.26
N SER A 146 5.48 17.35 -7.40
CA SER A 146 4.82 17.48 -8.71
C SER A 146 4.19 16.18 -9.20
N GLY A 147 4.65 15.03 -8.69
CA GLY A 147 4.16 13.69 -9.02
C GLY A 147 2.88 13.27 -8.28
N TYR A 148 2.37 12.08 -8.63
CA TYR A 148 1.21 11.45 -7.97
C TYR A 148 1.69 10.29 -7.09
N LEU A 149 0.87 9.83 -6.15
CA LEU A 149 1.32 8.77 -5.24
C LEU A 149 1.81 7.52 -5.99
N PRO A 150 3.00 7.02 -5.66
CA PRO A 150 3.43 5.71 -6.14
C PRO A 150 2.78 4.59 -5.33
N TYR A 151 2.70 3.41 -5.95
CA TYR A 151 2.29 2.18 -5.25
C TYR A 151 3.44 1.17 -5.18
N TRP A 152 3.40 0.32 -4.16
CA TRP A 152 4.29 -0.84 -4.05
C TRP A 152 3.59 -2.07 -4.64
N ASN A 153 4.09 -2.57 -5.76
CA ASN A 153 3.60 -3.83 -6.32
C ASN A 153 4.04 -5.03 -5.46
N TRP A 154 3.09 -5.63 -4.74
CA TRP A 154 3.34 -6.80 -3.90
C TRP A 154 3.70 -8.07 -4.69
N PHE A 155 3.38 -8.09 -5.98
CA PHE A 155 3.58 -9.23 -6.87
C PHE A 155 5.00 -9.32 -7.46
N SER A 156 5.90 -8.46 -7.00
CA SER A 156 7.31 -8.42 -7.37
C SER A 156 8.21 -8.58 -6.14
N HIS A 157 9.35 -9.26 -6.29
CA HIS A 157 10.38 -9.43 -5.26
C HIS A 157 9.92 -10.17 -3.98
N GLN A 158 8.90 -11.01 -4.06
CA GLN A 158 8.35 -11.71 -2.89
C GLN A 158 9.35 -12.68 -2.26
N ASP A 159 10.17 -13.31 -3.09
CA ASP A 159 11.24 -14.22 -2.70
C ASP A 159 12.29 -13.52 -1.83
N ASP A 160 12.50 -12.22 -2.04
CA ASP A 160 13.44 -11.41 -1.27
C ASP A 160 13.02 -9.93 -1.28
N LEU A 161 12.19 -9.52 -0.33
CA LEU A 161 11.67 -8.16 -0.24
C LEU A 161 12.77 -7.10 -0.10
N ARG A 162 13.94 -7.48 0.42
CA ARG A 162 15.12 -6.61 0.54
C ARG A 162 15.74 -6.27 -0.81
N LYS A 163 15.36 -6.94 -1.89
CA LYS A 163 15.73 -6.58 -3.27
C LYS A 163 14.69 -5.69 -3.94
N SER A 164 13.52 -5.48 -3.33
CA SER A 164 12.54 -4.54 -3.85
C SER A 164 13.12 -3.13 -3.80
N PRO A 165 12.99 -2.32 -4.87
CA PRO A 165 13.39 -0.91 -4.84
C PRO A 165 12.68 -0.07 -3.76
N VAL A 166 11.59 -0.58 -3.18
CA VAL A 166 10.93 0.04 -2.02
C VAL A 166 11.75 -0.15 -0.74
N PHE A 167 12.46 -1.28 -0.59
CA PHE A 167 13.10 -1.72 0.66
C PHE A 167 14.60 -2.05 0.55
N ASP A 168 15.23 -1.76 -0.59
CA ASP A 168 16.64 -2.09 -0.83
C ASP A 168 17.65 -1.27 0.00
N GLY A 169 17.16 -0.29 0.77
CA GLY A 169 18.01 0.54 1.62
C GLY A 169 18.83 1.58 0.87
N SER A 170 18.64 1.71 -0.45
CA SER A 170 19.27 2.75 -1.27
C SER A 170 18.71 4.14 -0.96
N GLU A 171 19.39 5.18 -1.46
CA GLU A 171 18.93 6.57 -1.40
C GLU A 171 17.58 6.82 -2.11
N THR A 172 17.09 5.85 -2.88
CA THR A 172 15.83 5.90 -3.61
C THR A 172 14.80 4.91 -3.07
N SER A 173 14.91 4.50 -1.81
CA SER A 173 13.98 3.56 -1.15
C SER A 173 13.19 4.24 -0.03
N MET A 174 12.20 3.53 0.50
CA MET A 174 11.55 3.87 1.77
C MET A 174 12.38 3.42 2.99
N GLY A 175 13.69 3.25 2.83
CA GLY A 175 14.59 2.67 3.82
C GLY A 175 14.68 1.15 3.71
N SER A 176 15.67 0.55 4.36
CA SER A 176 15.91 -0.90 4.33
C SER A 176 14.96 -1.69 5.25
N ASP A 177 15.26 -2.98 5.40
CA ASP A 177 14.87 -3.78 6.57
C ASP A 177 15.43 -3.18 7.88
N GLY A 178 14.96 -3.70 9.00
CA GLY A 178 15.44 -3.31 10.32
C GLY A 178 16.85 -3.85 10.62
N LEU A 179 17.52 -3.24 11.60
CA LEU A 179 18.66 -3.85 12.28
C LEU A 179 18.22 -5.20 12.87
N PHE A 180 19.06 -6.21 12.76
CA PHE A 180 18.76 -7.53 13.30
C PHE A 180 18.57 -7.48 14.82
N VAL A 181 17.43 -7.98 15.29
CA VAL A 181 17.13 -8.19 16.70
C VAL A 181 16.57 -9.60 16.86
N PRO A 182 17.11 -10.46 17.76
CA PRO A 182 16.51 -11.76 17.98
C PRO A 182 15.14 -11.62 18.68
N HIS A 183 14.10 -12.21 18.10
CA HIS A 183 12.74 -12.28 18.66
C HIS A 183 12.02 -13.54 18.16
N ASN A 184 10.85 -13.85 18.73
CA ASN A 184 10.06 -15.04 18.40
C ASN A 184 8.93 -14.78 17.37
N GLY A 185 9.25 -14.05 16.30
CA GLY A 185 8.32 -13.73 15.22
C GLY A 185 7.29 -12.67 15.57
N SER A 186 6.17 -12.69 14.85
CA SER A 186 5.01 -11.82 15.05
C SER A 186 3.72 -12.62 15.03
N ILE A 187 2.65 -12.10 15.65
CA ILE A 187 1.31 -12.68 15.56
C ILE A 187 0.45 -11.86 14.61
N GLY A 188 0.19 -12.41 13.42
CA GLY A 188 -0.65 -11.79 12.41
C GLY A 188 -2.15 -12.01 12.64
N SER A 189 -2.92 -11.63 11.62
CA SER A 189 -4.38 -11.83 11.58
C SER A 189 -4.76 -13.29 11.81
N ALA A 190 -5.90 -13.50 12.46
CA ALA A 190 -6.40 -14.84 12.84
C ALA A 190 -5.41 -15.67 13.69
N GLY A 191 -4.44 -15.03 14.36
CA GLY A 191 -3.46 -15.71 15.20
C GLY A 191 -2.34 -16.42 14.43
N LEU A 192 -2.15 -16.11 13.13
CA LEU A 192 -1.07 -16.68 12.33
C LEU A 192 0.28 -16.31 12.94
N HIS A 193 1.07 -17.30 13.32
CA HIS A 193 2.47 -17.07 13.68
C HIS A 193 3.29 -16.83 12.42
N ILE A 194 3.93 -15.66 12.35
CA ILE A 194 4.83 -15.26 11.27
C ILE A 194 6.26 -15.38 11.82
N PRO A 195 7.11 -16.25 11.26
CA PRO A 195 8.50 -16.39 11.70
C PRO A 195 9.27 -15.07 11.58
N SER A 196 10.26 -14.87 12.45
CA SER A 196 11.16 -13.72 12.39
C SER A 196 11.90 -13.66 11.06
N GLY A 197 11.99 -12.46 10.49
CA GLY A 197 12.83 -12.16 9.35
C GLY A 197 14.29 -11.97 9.75
N LEU A 198 15.02 -11.14 8.99
CA LEU A 198 16.41 -10.78 9.30
C LEU A 198 16.53 -9.37 9.91
N GLY A 199 15.40 -8.75 10.27
CA GLY A 199 15.33 -7.44 10.89
C GLY A 199 14.90 -7.54 12.36
N GLY A 200 13.86 -6.78 12.72
CA GLY A 200 13.27 -6.72 14.06
C GLY A 200 13.52 -5.40 14.77
N GLY A 201 14.56 -4.66 14.38
CA GLY A 201 14.97 -3.38 14.93
C GLY A 201 14.61 -2.17 14.05
N CYS A 202 15.22 -1.02 14.36
CA CYS A 202 15.05 0.22 13.60
C CYS A 202 15.49 0.05 12.14
N ILE A 203 14.85 0.74 11.20
CA ILE A 203 15.29 0.79 9.79
C ILE A 203 16.81 1.06 9.73
N ALA A 204 17.57 0.19 9.07
CA ALA A 204 19.03 0.21 9.14
C ALA A 204 19.69 1.25 8.21
N THR A 205 19.23 1.36 6.96
CA THR A 205 19.82 2.26 5.95
C THR A 205 18.77 2.95 5.08
N GLY A 206 19.23 3.89 4.26
CA GLY A 206 18.41 4.66 3.34
C GLY A 206 17.82 5.94 3.95
N PRO A 207 16.98 6.66 3.21
CA PRO A 207 16.54 8.02 3.54
C PRO A 207 15.82 8.18 4.89
N PHE A 208 15.29 7.08 5.44
CA PHE A 208 14.48 7.04 6.65
C PHE A 208 15.12 6.24 7.80
N ALA A 209 16.42 5.91 7.74
CA ALA A 209 17.11 5.16 8.80
C ALA A 209 17.06 5.85 10.18
N ASN A 210 17.07 7.18 10.20
CA ASN A 210 16.98 8.00 11.42
C ASN A 210 15.55 8.52 11.70
N LEU A 211 14.54 7.92 11.07
CA LEU A 211 13.15 8.31 11.29
C LEU A 211 12.72 7.98 12.71
N SER A 212 12.31 9.00 13.46
CA SER A 212 11.64 8.85 14.75
C SER A 212 10.14 9.08 14.58
N ALA A 213 9.34 8.07 14.87
CA ALA A 213 7.91 8.22 15.05
C ALA A 213 7.62 8.85 16.42
N ASN A 214 6.63 9.73 16.51
CA ASN A 214 6.22 10.37 17.76
C ASN A 214 4.98 9.75 18.41
N LEU A 215 4.24 8.92 17.67
CA LEU A 215 3.00 8.27 18.07
C LEU A 215 3.12 6.75 17.92
N GLY A 216 2.37 6.00 18.73
CA GLY A 216 2.45 4.54 18.76
C GLY A 216 3.78 4.01 19.34
N PRO A 217 4.09 2.72 19.16
CA PRO A 217 3.16 1.70 18.70
C PRO A 217 2.00 1.56 19.69
N VAL A 218 0.78 1.29 19.24
CA VAL A 218 -0.41 1.18 20.09
C VAL A 218 -0.63 -0.27 20.53
N GLN A 219 -0.69 -1.19 19.56
CA GLN A 219 -0.86 -2.64 19.73
C GLN A 219 0.04 -3.39 18.73
N PRO A 220 1.36 -3.37 18.95
CA PRO A 220 2.32 -4.01 18.05
C PRO A 220 2.17 -5.53 18.06
N GLN A 221 2.47 -6.16 16.92
CA GLN A 221 2.34 -7.62 16.76
C GLN A 221 3.67 -8.38 16.82
N GLN A 222 4.80 -7.70 16.63
CA GLN A 222 6.12 -8.29 16.71
C GLN A 222 6.51 -8.54 18.17
N ASP A 223 7.02 -9.73 18.44
CA ASP A 223 7.55 -10.10 19.75
C ASP A 223 8.65 -9.11 20.21
N GLY A 224 8.61 -8.74 21.49
CA GLY A 224 9.53 -7.78 22.10
C GLY A 224 9.24 -6.30 21.87
N ILE A 225 8.24 -5.92 21.07
CA ILE A 225 7.79 -4.52 20.97
C ILE A 225 6.69 -4.25 22.00
N VAL A 226 6.88 -3.23 22.84
CA VAL A 226 5.90 -2.81 23.85
C VAL A 226 5.08 -1.63 23.31
N GLY A 227 3.77 -1.82 23.21
CA GLY A 227 2.82 -0.78 22.82
C GLY A 227 2.45 0.16 23.98
N VAL A 228 2.01 1.37 23.63
CA VAL A 228 1.46 2.34 24.58
C VAL A 228 0.04 1.99 25.03
N GLY A 229 -0.64 1.09 24.33
CA GLY A 229 -2.02 0.69 24.61
C GLY A 229 -3.07 1.65 24.07
N THR A 230 -4.31 1.18 23.94
CA THR A 230 -5.41 1.95 23.32
C THR A 230 -5.87 3.15 24.13
N ALA A 231 -5.69 3.11 25.46
CA ALA A 231 -6.02 4.23 26.35
C ALA A 231 -5.15 5.47 26.10
N ASP A 232 -3.87 5.25 25.77
CA ASP A 232 -2.87 6.31 25.55
C ASP A 232 -2.43 6.39 24.08
N LYS A 233 -3.28 5.97 23.14
CA LYS A 233 -2.92 5.78 21.72
C LYS A 233 -2.37 7.03 21.00
N LEU A 234 -2.68 8.23 21.51
CA LEU A 234 -2.20 9.52 20.99
C LEU A 234 -1.13 10.19 21.88
N ARG A 235 -0.58 9.48 22.87
CA ARG A 235 0.48 9.98 23.74
C ARG A 235 1.78 10.19 22.94
N TYR A 236 2.53 11.24 23.29
CA TYR A 236 3.90 11.42 22.81
C TYR A 236 4.81 10.27 23.23
N ASN A 237 5.38 9.57 22.26
CA ASN A 237 6.23 8.41 22.47
C ASN A 237 7.29 8.33 21.36
N PRO A 238 8.37 9.14 21.42
CA PRO A 238 9.40 9.13 20.39
C PRO A 238 10.17 7.81 20.37
N HIS A 239 10.19 7.13 19.23
CA HIS A 239 10.92 5.88 19.00
C HIS A 239 11.27 5.74 17.51
N CYS A 240 12.27 4.93 17.19
CA CYS A 240 12.58 4.63 15.79
C CYS A 240 11.48 3.78 15.14
N VAL A 241 11.29 3.95 13.83
CA VAL A 241 10.44 3.03 13.03
C VAL A 241 11.18 1.72 12.82
N LYS A 242 10.52 0.60 13.11
CA LYS A 242 11.09 -0.75 13.04
C LYS A 242 10.51 -1.56 11.88
N ARG A 243 11.31 -2.46 11.31
CA ARG A 243 10.88 -3.42 10.28
C ARG A 243 11.47 -4.81 10.52
N ASP A 244 10.75 -5.82 10.07
CA ASP A 244 11.21 -7.20 10.03
C ASP A 244 10.64 -7.87 8.77
N LEU A 245 11.25 -7.56 7.62
CA LEU A 245 10.70 -7.91 6.32
C LEU A 245 10.53 -9.44 6.17
N SER A 246 9.32 -9.88 5.88
CA SER A 246 8.96 -11.29 5.81
C SER A 246 8.66 -11.76 4.39
N SER A 247 9.71 -12.13 3.64
CA SER A 247 9.57 -12.88 2.38
C SER A 247 8.85 -14.22 2.56
N TRP A 248 8.95 -14.81 3.77
CA TRP A 248 8.22 -16.02 4.11
C TRP A 248 6.70 -15.80 3.97
N LEU A 249 6.18 -14.68 4.49
CA LEU A 249 4.77 -14.38 4.34
C LEU A 249 4.46 -13.96 2.91
N ALA A 250 5.27 -13.07 2.32
CA ALA A 250 5.03 -12.51 0.98
C ALA A 250 4.83 -13.60 -0.09
N THR A 251 5.70 -14.61 -0.11
CA THR A 251 5.61 -15.75 -1.05
C THR A 251 4.36 -16.62 -0.89
N ARG A 252 3.65 -16.51 0.25
CA ARG A 252 2.43 -17.28 0.54
C ARG A 252 1.15 -16.49 0.25
N ILE A 253 1.16 -15.18 0.48
CA ILE A 253 -0.03 -14.34 0.39
C ILE A 253 -0.18 -13.64 -0.96
N TYR A 254 0.92 -13.41 -1.68
CA TYR A 254 0.91 -12.65 -2.92
C TYR A 254 1.04 -13.57 -4.13
N THR A 255 0.19 -14.57 -4.23
CA THR A 255 0.20 -15.48 -5.39
C THR A 255 -0.62 -14.91 -6.54
N GLU A 256 -0.40 -15.43 -7.75
CA GLU A 256 -1.29 -15.17 -8.88
C GLU A 256 -2.74 -15.51 -8.55
N ASP A 257 -2.98 -16.63 -7.84
CA ASP A 257 -4.31 -17.02 -7.39
C ASP A 257 -4.94 -15.98 -6.46
N ALA A 258 -4.19 -15.44 -5.49
CA ALA A 258 -4.70 -14.40 -4.60
C ALA A 258 -5.08 -13.13 -5.38
N PHE A 259 -4.27 -12.74 -6.37
CA PHE A 259 -4.58 -11.60 -7.23
C PHE A 259 -5.83 -11.82 -8.06
N LEU A 260 -5.96 -12.98 -8.72
CA LEU A 260 -7.11 -13.31 -9.56
C LEU A 260 -8.39 -13.49 -8.72
N ASN A 261 -8.29 -14.06 -7.52
CA ASN A 261 -9.39 -14.17 -6.56
C ASN A 261 -9.91 -12.80 -6.13
N ALA A 262 -9.01 -11.82 -5.98
CA ALA A 262 -9.35 -10.45 -5.59
C ALA A 262 -9.67 -9.53 -6.79
N THR A 263 -9.70 -10.02 -8.03
CA THR A 263 -9.92 -9.16 -9.20
C THR A 263 -11.00 -9.65 -10.14
N VAL A 264 -10.94 -10.90 -10.62
CA VAL A 264 -11.74 -11.35 -11.78
C VAL A 264 -12.53 -12.64 -11.56
N ARG A 265 -12.22 -13.41 -10.51
CA ARG A 265 -12.92 -14.67 -10.22
C ARG A 265 -14.21 -14.43 -9.44
N ASP A 266 -15.03 -15.48 -9.30
CA ASP A 266 -16.32 -15.42 -8.62
C ASP A 266 -16.22 -14.93 -7.15
N THR A 267 -15.06 -15.12 -6.51
CA THR A 267 -14.72 -14.57 -5.19
C THR A 267 -14.61 -13.04 -5.15
N ALA A 268 -14.67 -12.37 -6.30
CA ALA A 268 -14.74 -10.91 -6.44
C ALA A 268 -16.00 -10.46 -7.21
N SER A 269 -17.06 -11.27 -7.27
CA SER A 269 -18.26 -10.94 -8.08
C SER A 269 -19.07 -9.73 -7.57
N ASP A 270 -18.94 -9.39 -6.29
CA ASP A 270 -19.54 -8.20 -5.66
C ASP A 270 -18.62 -7.58 -4.61
N ILE A 271 -18.99 -6.39 -4.12
CA ILE A 271 -18.17 -5.61 -3.18
C ILE A 271 -17.91 -6.36 -1.86
N ALA A 272 -18.86 -7.16 -1.39
CA ALA A 272 -18.71 -7.93 -0.15
C ALA A 272 -17.68 -9.06 -0.31
N SER A 273 -17.74 -9.75 -1.44
CA SER A 273 -16.82 -10.83 -1.79
C SER A 273 -15.41 -10.28 -2.04
N PHE A 274 -15.29 -9.17 -2.79
CA PHE A 274 -14.02 -8.46 -2.97
C PHE A 274 -13.40 -8.03 -1.63
N GLN A 275 -14.17 -7.34 -0.78
CA GLN A 275 -13.69 -6.93 0.55
C GLN A 275 -13.24 -8.13 1.39
N SER A 276 -13.95 -9.26 1.28
CA SER A 276 -13.56 -10.49 1.97
C SER A 276 -12.15 -10.92 1.54
N GLU A 277 -11.82 -10.97 0.25
CA GLU A 277 -10.45 -11.32 -0.21
C GLU A 277 -9.39 -10.27 0.20
N ILE A 278 -9.77 -9.00 0.33
CA ILE A 278 -8.87 -7.94 0.84
C ILE A 278 -8.60 -8.10 2.34
N ASP A 279 -9.61 -8.45 3.14
CA ASP A 279 -9.53 -8.58 4.60
C ASP A 279 -9.00 -9.96 5.05
N SER A 280 -9.38 -11.04 4.36
CA SER A 280 -9.07 -12.44 4.66
C SER A 280 -9.18 -13.31 3.39
N GLN A 281 -8.06 -13.86 2.92
CA GLN A 281 -8.07 -14.65 1.69
C GLN A 281 -8.90 -15.92 1.86
N SER A 282 -9.59 -16.33 0.79
CA SER A 282 -10.28 -17.64 0.73
C SER A 282 -9.36 -18.83 0.99
N ALA A 283 -8.05 -18.66 0.80
CA ALA A 283 -7.01 -19.63 1.13
C ALA A 283 -6.78 -19.84 2.65
N GLY A 284 -7.50 -19.14 3.52
CA GLY A 284 -7.31 -19.19 4.98
C GLY A 284 -6.05 -18.46 5.45
N LEU A 285 -5.55 -17.52 4.64
CA LEU A 285 -4.42 -16.65 4.92
C LEU A 285 -4.89 -15.22 5.16
N PRO A 286 -4.07 -14.35 5.79
CA PRO A 286 -4.37 -12.93 5.88
C PRO A 286 -4.68 -12.34 4.50
N GLY A 287 -5.71 -11.49 4.42
CA GLY A 287 -6.06 -10.75 3.22
C GLY A 287 -4.89 -9.93 2.68
N ILE A 288 -4.89 -9.59 1.39
CA ILE A 288 -3.76 -8.92 0.74
C ILE A 288 -3.44 -7.54 1.35
N HIS A 289 -4.41 -6.88 2.00
CA HIS A 289 -4.21 -5.67 2.80
C HIS A 289 -3.44 -5.98 4.10
N ALA A 290 -4.01 -6.79 4.99
CA ALA A 290 -3.37 -7.14 6.25
C ALA A 290 -1.98 -7.79 6.06
N GLY A 291 -1.85 -8.60 5.02
CA GLY A 291 -0.60 -9.24 4.63
C GLY A 291 0.50 -8.24 4.22
N GLY A 292 0.16 -7.08 3.67
CA GLY A 292 1.15 -6.05 3.32
C GLY A 292 1.74 -5.37 4.54
N HIS A 293 0.89 -5.05 5.51
CA HIS A 293 1.33 -4.60 6.83
C HIS A 293 2.21 -5.66 7.52
N GLN A 294 1.80 -6.93 7.48
CA GLN A 294 2.49 -8.04 8.16
C GLN A 294 3.78 -8.49 7.47
N THR A 295 3.92 -8.28 6.15
CA THR A 295 5.18 -8.54 5.43
C THR A 295 6.22 -7.46 5.69
N ILE A 296 5.82 -6.22 5.95
CA ILE A 296 6.74 -5.17 6.41
C ILE A 296 7.09 -5.39 7.90
N SER A 297 6.11 -5.84 8.69
CA SER A 297 6.25 -6.17 10.12
C SER A 297 6.70 -4.96 10.96
N GLY A 298 7.25 -5.20 12.15
CA GLY A 298 7.75 -4.17 13.05
C GLY A 298 6.69 -3.12 13.41
N SER A 299 6.97 -1.86 13.10
CA SER A 299 6.03 -0.77 13.31
C SER A 299 4.78 -0.89 12.43
N ASN A 300 4.93 -1.45 11.22
CA ASN A 300 3.89 -1.47 10.19
C ASN A 300 2.79 -2.52 10.46
N SER A 301 3.10 -3.57 11.23
CA SER A 301 2.13 -4.60 11.63
C SER A 301 1.19 -4.17 12.77
N ASP A 302 1.38 -2.98 13.34
CA ASP A 302 0.44 -2.37 14.27
C ASP A 302 -0.77 -1.81 13.51
N LEU A 303 -1.96 -2.36 13.76
CA LEU A 303 -3.21 -1.97 13.10
C LEU A 303 -3.53 -0.47 13.24
N TYR A 304 -3.13 0.16 14.35
CA TYR A 304 -3.43 1.57 14.61
C TYR A 304 -2.35 2.47 14.02
N SER A 305 -1.10 2.18 14.36
CA SER A 305 0.03 3.07 14.12
C SER A 305 0.97 2.62 13.00
N GLY A 306 0.61 1.62 12.20
CA GLY A 306 1.44 1.16 11.07
C GLY A 306 1.80 2.26 10.07
N VAL A 307 0.97 3.29 10.01
CA VAL A 307 1.15 4.52 9.23
C VAL A 307 2.38 5.36 9.58
N VAL A 308 3.02 5.12 10.74
CA VAL A 308 4.28 5.79 11.08
C VAL A 308 5.43 5.35 10.16
N ASP A 309 5.30 4.20 9.51
CA ASP A 309 6.22 3.73 8.48
C ASP A 309 5.86 4.34 7.11
N PRO A 310 6.78 5.03 6.41
CA PRO A 310 6.54 5.63 5.09
C PRO A 310 6.02 4.65 4.02
N ALA A 311 6.35 3.37 4.13
CA ALA A 311 5.88 2.34 3.20
C ALA A 311 4.35 2.10 3.29
N PHE A 312 3.70 2.54 4.37
CA PHE A 312 2.23 2.51 4.51
C PHE A 312 1.53 3.13 3.30
N TYR A 313 1.99 4.30 2.83
CA TYR A 313 1.31 5.03 1.76
C TYR A 313 1.47 4.33 0.42
N LEU A 314 2.63 3.74 0.13
CA LEU A 314 2.82 2.93 -1.09
C LEU A 314 1.97 1.65 -1.04
N HIS A 315 1.85 1.03 0.13
CA HIS A 315 0.98 -0.12 0.34
C HIS A 315 -0.50 0.23 0.13
N HIS A 316 -1.02 1.28 0.77
CA HIS A 316 -2.42 1.68 0.61
C HIS A 316 -2.74 2.26 -0.77
N THR A 317 -1.75 2.82 -1.47
CA THR A 317 -1.91 3.20 -2.87
C THR A 317 -2.08 1.97 -3.77
N MET A 318 -1.47 0.83 -3.41
CA MET A 318 -1.70 -0.47 -4.06
C MET A 318 -3.05 -1.09 -3.65
N VAL A 319 -3.50 -0.94 -2.40
CA VAL A 319 -4.87 -1.34 -1.99
C VAL A 319 -5.91 -0.58 -2.80
N ASP A 320 -5.72 0.73 -2.95
CA ASP A 320 -6.60 1.57 -3.77
C ASP A 320 -6.55 1.17 -5.25
N ARG A 321 -5.37 0.76 -5.76
CA ARG A 321 -5.23 0.19 -7.11
C ARG A 321 -6.04 -1.10 -7.26
N MET A 322 -5.99 -2.02 -6.31
CA MET A 322 -6.79 -3.25 -6.34
C MET A 322 -8.28 -2.93 -6.40
N TYR A 323 -8.73 -1.94 -5.61
CA TYR A 323 -10.12 -1.50 -5.63
C TYR A 323 -10.48 -0.86 -6.98
N TRP A 324 -9.62 0.00 -7.54
CA TRP A 324 -9.81 0.60 -8.85
C TRP A 324 -9.89 -0.45 -9.98
N LEU A 325 -9.01 -1.46 -9.97
CA LEU A 325 -9.04 -2.57 -10.92
C LEU A 325 -10.38 -3.32 -10.83
N TRP A 326 -10.78 -3.66 -9.62
CA TRP A 326 -12.05 -4.36 -9.37
C TRP A 326 -13.25 -3.55 -9.87
N GLN A 327 -13.32 -2.25 -9.55
CA GLN A 327 -14.39 -1.36 -9.99
C GLN A 327 -14.45 -1.25 -11.53
N ALA A 328 -13.30 -1.16 -12.20
CA ALA A 328 -13.22 -1.11 -13.65
C ALA A 328 -13.76 -2.39 -14.31
N LEU A 329 -13.44 -3.56 -13.73
CA LEU A 329 -13.85 -4.86 -14.23
C LEU A 329 -15.30 -5.22 -13.87
N HIS A 330 -15.82 -4.67 -12.77
CA HIS A 330 -17.15 -4.92 -12.21
C HIS A 330 -18.00 -3.65 -12.23
N TYR A 331 -18.12 -3.02 -13.40
CA TYR A 331 -18.72 -1.68 -13.54
C TYR A 331 -20.14 -1.55 -12.94
N SER A 332 -20.96 -2.61 -12.97
CA SER A 332 -22.30 -2.62 -12.34
C SER A 332 -22.27 -2.60 -10.81
N GLN A 333 -21.18 -3.05 -10.20
CA GLN A 333 -20.94 -3.05 -8.75
C GLN A 333 -20.04 -1.90 -8.30
N ALA A 334 -19.42 -1.16 -9.23
CA ALA A 334 -18.42 -0.13 -8.93
C ALA A 334 -18.91 0.96 -7.96
N LYS A 335 -20.22 1.21 -7.87
CA LYS A 335 -20.83 2.22 -7.00
C LYS A 335 -21.61 1.62 -5.81
N THR A 336 -21.42 0.34 -5.50
CA THR A 336 -22.05 -0.33 -4.35
C THR A 336 -21.11 -0.37 -3.15
N ILE A 337 -21.69 -0.60 -1.97
CA ILE A 337 -20.97 -0.76 -0.70
C ILE A 337 -21.55 -1.93 0.07
N SER A 338 -20.74 -2.52 0.96
CA SER A 338 -21.15 -3.57 1.89
C SER A 338 -20.43 -3.38 3.22
N GLY A 339 -21.03 -3.83 4.31
CA GLY A 339 -20.47 -3.74 5.66
C GLY A 339 -21.19 -2.75 6.57
N THR A 340 -20.73 -2.69 7.83
CA THR A 340 -21.31 -1.85 8.89
C THR A 340 -20.36 -0.71 9.27
N ILE A 341 -20.78 0.17 10.18
CA ILE A 341 -20.00 1.34 10.61
C ILE A 341 -19.09 1.06 11.82
N THR A 342 -18.99 -0.20 12.26
CA THR A 342 -18.11 -0.64 13.37
C THR A 342 -17.24 -1.81 12.92
N PHE A 343 -16.00 -1.85 13.40
CA PHE A 343 -15.04 -2.93 13.10
C PHE A 343 -15.66 -4.31 13.27
N GLY A 344 -15.74 -5.08 12.18
CA GLY A 344 -16.29 -6.45 12.21
C GLY A 344 -17.71 -6.53 12.76
N ASN A 345 -18.47 -5.43 12.69
CA ASN A 345 -19.79 -5.28 13.31
C ASN A 345 -19.78 -5.49 14.83
N SER A 346 -18.72 -5.06 15.52
CA SER A 346 -18.54 -5.18 16.97
C SER A 346 -18.26 -3.83 17.64
N PRO A 347 -19.16 -3.31 18.48
CA PRO A 347 -20.52 -3.82 18.72
C PRO A 347 -21.38 -3.75 17.44
N PRO A 348 -22.50 -4.51 17.38
CA PRO A 348 -23.40 -4.45 16.23
C PRO A 348 -23.87 -3.03 15.92
N SER A 349 -23.83 -2.65 14.66
CA SER A 349 -24.24 -1.33 14.17
C SER A 349 -25.04 -1.42 12.87
N ARG A 350 -25.54 -0.28 12.39
CA ARG A 350 -26.23 -0.23 11.10
C ARG A 350 -25.26 -0.45 9.94
N ASN A 351 -25.81 -0.84 8.80
CA ASN A 351 -25.07 -0.84 7.55
C ASN A 351 -24.58 0.58 7.21
N ALA A 352 -23.42 0.64 6.56
CA ALA A 352 -22.95 1.86 5.94
C ALA A 352 -23.88 2.26 4.78
N THR A 353 -24.02 3.56 4.53
CA THR A 353 -24.81 4.10 3.41
C THR A 353 -23.96 5.05 2.57
N LEU A 354 -24.40 5.35 1.34
CA LEU A 354 -23.68 6.27 0.45
C LEU A 354 -23.69 7.72 0.99
N GLU A 355 -24.63 8.04 1.87
CA GLU A 355 -24.80 9.33 2.52
C GLU A 355 -23.94 9.48 3.79
N ASP A 356 -23.32 8.40 4.28
CA ASP A 356 -22.41 8.47 5.41
C ASP A 356 -21.26 9.43 5.12
N ILE A 357 -20.92 10.25 6.11
CA ILE A 357 -19.89 11.28 5.97
C ILE A 357 -18.53 10.69 6.35
N ILE A 358 -17.56 10.87 5.47
CA ILE A 358 -16.14 10.63 5.75
C ILE A 358 -15.53 11.94 6.22
N GLU A 359 -15.01 11.94 7.45
CA GLU A 359 -14.36 13.09 8.08
C GLU A 359 -12.92 12.74 8.46
N LEU A 360 -12.00 13.66 8.15
CA LEU A 360 -10.58 13.58 8.53
C LEU A 360 -10.22 14.79 9.41
N PRO A 361 -10.75 14.86 10.65
CA PRO A 361 -10.69 16.05 11.50
C PRO A 361 -9.28 16.56 11.80
N PHE A 362 -8.26 15.69 11.87
CA PHE A 362 -6.88 16.12 12.12
C PHE A 362 -6.16 16.63 10.87
N LEU A 363 -6.74 16.42 9.68
CA LEU A 363 -6.16 16.84 8.41
C LEU A 363 -6.76 18.13 7.86
N GLY A 364 -7.87 18.60 8.44
CA GLY A 364 -8.57 19.81 7.96
C GLY A 364 -9.18 19.64 6.57
N VAL A 365 -9.46 18.40 6.17
CA VAL A 365 -10.08 18.08 4.87
C VAL A 365 -11.59 18.26 4.99
N LYS A 366 -12.20 18.85 3.96
CA LYS A 366 -13.66 19.06 3.93
C LYS A 366 -14.39 17.72 3.99
N PRO A 367 -15.39 17.55 4.87
CA PRO A 367 -16.22 16.35 4.89
C PRO A 367 -16.87 16.07 3.54
N ALA A 368 -16.94 14.78 3.18
CA ALA A 368 -17.54 14.31 1.93
C ALA A 368 -18.40 13.07 2.19
N THR A 369 -19.46 12.89 1.40
CA THR A 369 -20.26 11.66 1.48
C THR A 369 -19.49 10.49 0.89
N LEU A 370 -19.65 9.30 1.46
CA LEU A 370 -19.02 8.07 0.97
C LEU A 370 -19.26 7.89 -0.53
N GLY A 371 -20.50 8.07 -0.98
CA GLY A 371 -20.87 7.92 -2.40
C GLY A 371 -20.13 8.87 -3.35
N SER A 372 -19.75 10.07 -2.88
CA SER A 372 -18.99 11.04 -3.69
C SER A 372 -17.50 10.68 -3.85
N LEU A 373 -17.04 9.65 -3.14
CA LEU A 373 -15.64 9.24 -3.08
C LEU A 373 -15.40 7.85 -3.71
N LEU A 374 -16.40 7.30 -4.41
CA LEU A 374 -16.31 5.98 -5.04
C LEU A 374 -15.59 5.98 -6.39
N ASP A 375 -15.53 7.10 -7.12
CA ASP A 375 -15.00 7.16 -8.49
C ASP A 375 -13.72 8.02 -8.54
N THR A 376 -12.59 7.44 -8.94
CA THR A 376 -11.29 8.15 -8.99
C THR A 376 -11.23 9.24 -10.07
N LEU A 377 -12.24 9.33 -10.92
CA LEU A 377 -12.42 10.36 -11.95
C LEU A 377 -13.53 11.36 -11.60
N ASP A 378 -14.15 11.28 -10.42
CA ASP A 378 -15.23 12.16 -10.00
C ASP A 378 -14.98 12.75 -8.59
N GLY A 379 -15.85 13.66 -8.17
CA GLY A 379 -15.75 14.32 -6.86
C GLY A 379 -14.43 15.09 -6.72
N PRO A 380 -13.65 14.89 -5.63
CA PRO A 380 -12.37 15.57 -5.46
C PRO A 380 -11.23 14.93 -6.27
N TYR A 381 -11.48 13.83 -6.98
CA TYR A 381 -10.45 13.02 -7.62
C TYR A 381 -10.32 13.29 -9.11
N CYS A 382 -9.10 13.09 -9.60
CA CYS A 382 -8.83 12.99 -11.03
C CYS A 382 -7.54 12.18 -11.26
N TYR A 383 -7.60 10.87 -11.04
CA TYR A 383 -6.46 9.98 -11.23
C TYR A 383 -6.82 8.57 -11.69
N ILE A 384 -5.84 7.91 -12.31
CA ILE A 384 -5.85 6.51 -12.72
C ILE A 384 -4.55 5.81 -12.29
N TYR A 385 -4.50 4.51 -12.51
CA TYR A 385 -3.31 3.68 -12.32
C TYR A 385 -2.75 3.23 -13.67
N ALA A 386 -1.42 3.16 -13.79
CA ALA A 386 -0.72 2.61 -14.95
C ALA A 386 0.37 1.64 -14.53
#